data_AF-A0AA95F6D6-F1
#
_entry.id   AF-A0AA95F6D6-F1
#
_cell.length_a   1.000
_cell.length_b   1.000
_cell.length_c   1.000
_cell.angle_alpha   90.00
_cell.angle_beta   90.00
_cell.angle_gamma   90.00
#
_symmetry.space_group_name_H-M   'P 1'
#
loop_
_entity.id
_entity.type
_entity.pdbx_description
1 polymer ?
#
loop_
_entity_poly.entity_id
_entity_poly.type
_entity_poly.pdbx_seq_one_letter_code
_entity_poly.pdbx_strand_id
1 'polypeptide(L)'
;MSELQKVVSDAHAWLAVQPAPPHGSDTWYGFNNLRRFLDAIEVDPSRVGLERACHALGWHISDQYDGYQELPTIAAFNDRVRRIAKAMEWEEYKAGPNYHPLSPPGSK
;
A
#
# COMPACT_ATOMS: atom_id res chain seq x y z
N MET A 1 17.25 0.14 -7.48
CA MET A 1 16.01 0.66 -6.89
C MET A 1 15.16 -0.52 -6.46
N SER A 2 14.75 -0.58 -5.20
CA SER A 2 13.90 -1.67 -4.68
C SER A 2 12.48 -1.59 -5.26
N GLU A 3 11.72 -2.69 -5.19
CA GLU A 3 10.31 -2.68 -5.63
C GLU A 3 9.49 -1.65 -4.84
N LEU A 4 9.74 -1.50 -3.53
CA LEU A 4 9.08 -0.48 -2.72
C LEU A 4 9.36 0.94 -3.22
N GLN A 5 10.62 1.25 -3.52
CA GLN A 5 11.02 2.55 -4.07
C GLN A 5 10.35 2.84 -5.43
N LYS A 6 10.18 1.82 -6.29
CA LYS A 6 9.45 1.96 -7.55
C LYS A 6 7.98 2.31 -7.31
N VAL A 7 7.31 1.63 -6.39
CA VAL A 7 5.90 1.90 -6.05
C VAL A 7 5.73 3.33 -5.53
N VAL A 8 6.60 3.77 -4.62
CA VAL A 8 6.61 5.13 -4.07
C VAL A 8 6.83 6.16 -5.19
N SER A 9 7.83 5.94 -6.04
CA SER A 9 8.13 6.82 -7.18
C SER A 9 6.95 6.91 -8.16
N ASP A 10 6.33 5.78 -8.52
CA ASP A 10 5.19 5.75 -9.44
C ASP A 10 3.98 6.50 -8.85
N ALA A 11 3.73 6.34 -7.55
CA ALA A 11 2.62 7.01 -6.85
C ALA A 11 2.82 8.53 -6.78
N HIS A 12 4.04 9.00 -6.49
CA HIS A 12 4.36 10.42 -6.55
C HIS A 12 4.23 10.99 -7.96
N ALA A 13 4.75 10.28 -8.97
CA ALA A 13 4.63 10.69 -10.37
C ALA A 13 3.16 10.79 -10.80
N TRP A 14 2.34 9.81 -10.40
CA TRP A 14 0.91 9.82 -10.67
C TRP A 14 0.20 11.00 -9.97
N LEU A 15 0.46 11.24 -8.69
CA LEU A 15 -0.10 12.38 -7.94
C LEU A 15 0.30 13.74 -8.56
N ALA A 16 1.52 13.85 -9.07
CA ALA A 16 2.05 15.10 -9.63
C ALA A 16 1.36 15.55 -10.93
N VAL A 17 0.76 14.62 -11.67
CA VAL A 17 0.04 14.92 -12.92
C VAL A 17 -1.48 15.02 -12.74
N GLN A 18 -2.00 14.79 -11.52
CA GLN A 18 -3.43 14.93 -11.28
C GLN A 18 -3.85 16.41 -11.23
N PRO A 19 -5.06 16.74 -11.72
CA PRO A 19 -5.60 18.08 -11.51
C PRO A 19 -5.76 18.35 -10.01
N ALA A 20 -5.61 19.61 -9.61
CA ALA A 20 -5.86 20.01 -8.23
C ALA A 20 -7.35 19.75 -7.89
N PRO A 21 -7.66 18.85 -6.94
CA PRO A 21 -9.05 18.54 -6.64
C PRO A 21 -9.69 19.67 -5.80
N PRO A 22 -10.99 19.93 -5.96
CA PRO A 22 -11.72 20.86 -5.11
C PRO A 22 -11.57 20.46 -3.63
N HIS A 23 -11.27 21.43 -2.76
CA HIS A 23 -11.08 21.15 -1.35
C HIS A 23 -12.32 20.51 -0.73
N GLY A 24 -12.15 19.39 -0.03
CA GLY A 24 -13.24 18.66 0.62
C GLY A 24 -14.09 17.79 -0.31
N SER A 25 -13.73 17.65 -1.59
CA SER A 25 -14.32 16.64 -2.46
C SER A 25 -13.79 15.23 -2.15
N ASP A 26 -14.49 14.21 -2.61
CA ASP A 26 -14.06 12.82 -2.45
C ASP A 26 -12.68 12.57 -3.09
N THR A 27 -12.42 13.12 -4.27
CA THR A 27 -11.09 13.09 -4.90
C THR A 27 -10.01 13.76 -4.03
N TRP A 28 -10.33 14.88 -3.37
CA TRP A 28 -9.38 15.54 -2.46
C TRP A 28 -9.03 14.64 -1.26
N TYR A 29 -10.03 13.98 -0.67
CA TYR A 29 -9.80 12.99 0.38
C TYR A 29 -9.00 11.79 -0.13
N GLY A 30 -9.32 11.26 -1.30
CA GLY A 30 -8.59 10.16 -1.93
C GLY A 30 -7.11 10.46 -2.12
N PHE A 31 -6.77 11.62 -2.69
CA PHE A 31 -5.37 12.01 -2.87
C PHE A 31 -4.65 12.21 -1.53
N ASN A 32 -5.32 12.77 -0.53
CA ASN A 32 -4.72 12.92 0.81
C ASN A 32 -4.51 11.58 1.53
N ASN A 33 -5.42 10.62 1.35
CA ASN A 33 -5.25 9.27 1.88
C ASN A 33 -4.05 8.57 1.21
N LEU A 34 -3.87 8.74 -0.11
CA LEU A 34 -2.68 8.23 -0.80
C LEU A 34 -1.40 8.92 -0.29
N ARG A 35 -1.38 10.25 -0.12
CA ARG A 35 -0.20 10.96 0.43
C ARG A 35 0.20 10.44 1.81
N ARG A 36 -0.76 10.34 2.73
CA ARG A 36 -0.51 9.80 4.08
C ARG A 36 -0.01 8.36 4.05
N PHE A 37 -0.52 7.56 3.10
CA PHE A 37 -0.03 6.20 2.89
C PHE A 37 1.44 6.19 2.44
N LEU A 38 1.83 7.05 1.49
CA LEU A 38 3.22 7.18 1.04
C LEU A 38 4.14 7.62 2.18
N ASP A 39 3.76 8.68 2.90
CA ASP A 39 4.52 9.16 4.06
C ASP A 39 4.73 8.03 5.10
N ALA A 40 3.70 7.22 5.37
CA ALA A 40 3.78 6.13 6.34
C ALA A 40 4.77 5.03 5.92
N ILE A 41 4.76 4.61 4.65
CA ILE A 41 5.65 3.54 4.16
C ILE A 41 7.09 4.02 3.93
N GLU A 42 7.29 5.32 3.74
CA GLU A 42 8.64 5.92 3.70
C GLU A 42 9.24 6.06 5.10
N VAL A 43 8.42 6.40 6.10
CA VAL A 43 8.85 6.48 7.51
C VAL A 43 9.14 5.09 8.10
N ASP A 44 8.28 4.11 7.82
CA ASP A 44 8.45 2.73 8.31
C ASP A 44 8.36 1.72 7.15
N PRO A 45 9.47 1.46 6.44
CA PRO A 45 9.53 0.52 5.33
C PRO A 45 9.64 -0.94 5.79
N SER A 46 9.47 -1.24 7.09
CA SER A 46 9.45 -2.62 7.60
C SER A 46 8.18 -3.35 7.17
N ARG A 47 8.20 -4.69 7.15
CA ARG A 47 7.00 -5.49 6.81
C ARG A 47 5.77 -5.06 7.62
N VAL A 48 5.93 -4.90 8.93
CA VAL A 48 4.86 -4.50 9.84
C VAL A 48 4.38 -3.08 9.55
N GLY A 49 5.30 -2.16 9.23
CA GLY A 49 4.96 -0.81 8.80
C GLY A 49 4.11 -0.81 7.53
N LEU A 50 4.53 -1.57 6.52
CA LEU A 50 3.79 -1.74 5.26
C LEU A 50 2.40 -2.34 5.49
N GLU A 51 2.27 -3.37 6.32
CA GLU A 51 0.99 -4.00 6.68
C GLU A 51 0.03 -3.00 7.34
N ARG A 52 0.52 -2.20 8.29
CA ARG A 52 -0.26 -1.17 8.97
C ARG A 52 -0.74 -0.09 8.01
N ALA A 53 0.15 0.43 7.16
CA ALA A 53 -0.21 1.43 6.15
C ALA A 53 -1.25 0.88 5.16
N CYS A 54 -1.05 -0.36 4.68
CA CYS A 54 -1.99 -1.00 3.77
C CYS A 54 -3.36 -1.26 4.42
N HIS A 55 -3.37 -1.61 5.71
CA HIS A 55 -4.61 -1.78 6.46
C HIS A 55 -5.36 -0.44 6.53
N ALA A 56 -4.71 0.63 6.98
CA ALA A 56 -5.33 1.96 7.09
C ALA A 56 -5.89 2.47 5.75
N LEU A 57 -5.12 2.37 4.66
CA LEU A 57 -5.61 2.76 3.34
C LEU A 57 -6.74 1.84 2.84
N GLY A 58 -6.66 0.53 3.13
CA GLY A 58 -7.70 -0.44 2.80
C GLY A 58 -9.06 -0.13 3.44
N TRP A 59 -9.08 0.32 4.71
CA TRP A 59 -10.31 0.76 5.38
C TRP A 59 -10.96 1.95 4.64
N HIS A 60 -10.17 2.93 4.23
CA HIS A 60 -10.67 4.06 3.46
C HIS A 60 -11.21 3.66 2.08
N ILE A 61 -10.53 2.73 1.40
CA ILE A 61 -11.00 2.19 0.11
C ILE A 61 -12.33 1.45 0.27
N SER A 62 -12.49 0.64 1.31
CA SER A 62 -13.73 -0.14 1.53
C SER A 62 -14.92 0.73 1.96
N ASP A 63 -14.67 1.79 2.73
CA ASP A 63 -15.71 2.70 3.22
C ASP A 63 -16.25 3.62 2.10
N GLN A 64 -15.47 3.81 1.03
CA GLN A 64 -15.78 4.72 -0.07
C GLN A 64 -15.95 4.02 -1.42
N TYR A 65 -16.31 2.73 -1.42
CA TYR A 65 -16.61 2.00 -2.66
C TYR A 65 -17.74 2.74 -3.41
N ASP A 66 -17.50 3.09 -4.69
CA ASP A 66 -18.29 4.00 -5.56
C ASP A 66 -18.12 5.52 -5.35
N GLY A 67 -17.25 5.98 -4.44
CA GLY A 67 -17.14 7.39 -4.06
C GLY A 67 -16.40 8.31 -5.05
N TYR A 68 -15.40 7.82 -5.80
CA TYR A 68 -14.65 8.65 -6.77
C TYR A 68 -13.83 7.83 -7.77
N GLN A 69 -13.60 8.42 -8.96
CA GLN A 69 -13.04 7.78 -10.16
C GLN A 69 -11.62 7.22 -9.96
N GLU A 70 -10.84 7.79 -9.04
CA GLU A 70 -9.42 7.47 -8.85
C GLU A 70 -9.18 6.30 -7.89
N LEU A 71 -10.22 5.84 -7.21
CA LEU A 71 -10.16 4.75 -6.22
C LEU A 71 -9.52 3.45 -6.76
N PRO A 72 -9.79 3.00 -8.00
CA PRO A 72 -9.10 1.84 -8.57
C PRO A 72 -7.58 2.01 -8.68
N THR A 73 -7.10 3.21 -9.02
CA THR A 73 -5.66 3.48 -9.12
C THR A 73 -5.00 3.52 -7.74
N ILE A 74 -5.67 4.13 -6.75
CA ILE A 74 -5.19 4.13 -5.36
C ILE A 74 -5.14 2.69 -4.80
N ALA A 75 -6.18 1.89 -5.06
CA ALA A 75 -6.22 0.48 -4.68
C ALA A 75 -5.08 -0.32 -5.32
N ALA A 76 -4.73 -0.04 -6.58
CA ALA A 76 -3.60 -0.70 -7.23
C ALA A 76 -2.25 -0.41 -6.54
N PHE A 77 -2.03 0.81 -6.03
CA PHE A 77 -0.82 1.12 -5.25
C PHE A 77 -0.81 0.36 -3.92
N ASN A 78 -1.92 0.35 -3.19
CA ASN A 78 -2.10 -0.43 -1.96
C ASN A 78 -1.78 -1.91 -2.18
N ASP A 79 -2.32 -2.52 -3.25
CA ASP A 79 -2.11 -3.92 -3.57
C ASP A 79 -0.65 -4.25 -3.91
N ARG A 80 0.05 -3.34 -4.59
CA ARG A 80 1.49 -3.50 -4.86
C ARG A 80 2.29 -3.56 -3.57
N VAL A 81 2.00 -2.67 -2.60
CA VAL A 81 2.69 -2.67 -1.31
C VAL A 81 2.31 -3.89 -0.47
N ARG A 82 1.05 -4.34 -0.50
CA ARG A 82 0.63 -5.59 0.15
C ARG A 82 1.42 -6.80 -0.34
N ARG A 83 1.65 -6.89 -1.66
CA ARG A 83 2.48 -7.97 -2.23
C ARG A 83 3.92 -7.91 -1.77
N ILE A 84 4.49 -6.70 -1.63
CA ILE A 84 5.85 -6.51 -1.09
C ILE A 84 5.91 -6.98 0.36
N ALA A 85 4.96 -6.55 1.21
CA ALA A 85 4.91 -6.99 2.60
C ALA A 85 4.78 -8.52 2.72
N LYS A 86 3.95 -9.14 1.88
CA LYS A 86 3.80 -10.60 1.84
C LYS A 86 5.09 -11.31 1.40
N ALA A 87 5.81 -10.75 0.44
CA ALA A 87 7.11 -11.28 0.04
C ALA A 87 8.13 -11.18 1.18
N MET A 88 8.16 -10.06 1.92
CA MET A 88 9.02 -9.91 3.10
C MET A 88 8.68 -10.94 4.19
N GLU A 89 7.39 -11.19 4.44
CA GLU A 89 6.94 -12.23 5.38
C GLU A 89 7.48 -13.61 4.99
N TRP A 90 7.45 -13.93 3.70
CA TRP A 90 7.95 -15.19 3.18
C TRP A 90 9.47 -15.32 3.32
N GLU A 91 10.22 -14.25 3.11
CA GLU A 91 11.67 -14.23 3.36
C GLU A 91 11.99 -14.40 4.86
N GLU A 92 11.26 -13.71 5.74
CA GLU A 92 11.39 -13.86 7.20
C GLU A 92 11.07 -15.30 7.64
N TYR A 93 10.01 -15.90 7.10
CA TYR A 93 9.63 -17.28 7.39
C TYR A 93 10.70 -18.27 6.94
N LYS A 94 11.26 -18.10 5.72
CA LYS A 94 12.36 -18.93 5.19
C LYS A 94 13.64 -18.85 6.02
N ALA A 95 13.90 -17.70 6.63
CA ALA A 95 15.05 -17.50 7.50
C ALA A 95 14.84 -18.04 8.93
N GLY A 96 13.60 -18.35 9.31
CA GLY A 96 13.24 -18.81 10.64
C GLY A 96 13.52 -20.31 10.88
N PRO A 97 13.64 -20.74 12.15
CA PRO A 97 13.89 -22.14 12.51
C PRO A 97 12.73 -23.09 12.18
N ASN A 98 11.56 -22.55 11.81
CA ASN A 98 10.33 -23.29 11.51
C ASN A 98 10.05 -23.43 10.01
N TYR A 99 11.02 -23.09 9.14
CA TYR A 99 10.85 -23.23 7.70
C TYR A 99 10.73 -24.70 7.29
N HIS A 100 9.60 -25.05 6.67
CA HIS A 100 9.44 -26.29 5.93
C HIS A 100 9.12 -25.97 4.47
N PRO A 101 9.85 -26.53 3.49
CA PRO A 101 9.74 -26.15 2.07
C PRO A 101 8.38 -26.43 1.41
N LEU A 102 7.42 -27.04 2.11
CA LEU A 102 6.08 -27.36 1.63
C LEU A 102 4.94 -26.68 2.39
N SER A 103 5.23 -25.72 3.28
CA SER A 103 4.20 -25.06 4.10
C SER A 103 4.35 -23.53 4.08
N PRO A 104 3.45 -22.79 3.40
CA PRO A 104 3.44 -21.34 3.48
C PRO A 104 2.98 -20.83 4.86
N PRO A 105 3.46 -19.67 5.34
CA PRO A 105 2.97 -19.03 6.55
C PRO A 105 1.51 -18.60 6.34
N GLY A 106 0.65 -18.98 7.29
CA GLY A 106 -0.76 -18.61 7.32
C GLY A 106 -1.75 -19.68 6.86
N SER A 107 -1.33 -20.93 6.63
CA SER A 107 -2.27 -22.06 6.44
C SER A 107 -2.91 -22.45 7.78
N LYS A 108 -3.92 -21.70 8.22
CA LYS A 108 -4.95 -22.15 9.15
C LYS A 108 -6.32 -21.83 8.59
#